data_AF-S4R633-F1
#
_entry.id   AF-S4R633-F1
#
_cell.length_a   1.000
_cell.length_b   1.000
_cell.length_c   1.000
_cell.angle_alpha   90.00
_cell.angle_beta   90.00
_cell.angle_gamma   90.00
#
_symmetry.space_group_name_H-M   'P 1'
#
loop_
_entity.id
_entity.type
_entity.pdbx_description
1 polymer ?
#
loop_
_entity_poly.entity_id
_entity_poly.type
_entity_poly.pdbx_seq_one_letter_code
_entity_poly.pdbx_strand_id
1 'polypeptide(L)'
;SIVCVRVPLQYGFEKVLSHPQCVNEIALSLNNKNQRTRTLVLELLAAVCLVRGEGHDTTLAAFDNFKEVCKERHRFERLLTYFKDDESSMDFMVACMQFINIVVHSVEHMNYRVHLQYEFTKLGMDEYLEKLKKTESEKLQVQIQAYLDNVFDVAVLVDDAETKNAAVERVQQLNEQVSHVSARLYVNDVILHKSSQLAADGVSLKEERGQVSTLRHSVKEKDLALRRQSELEKRLEEMEAHRSSIVLSQDGLPSSLPAPPSAATDSTPTSDRASGLKTVCVSRAISPTSSPAVEAPTPLLVPGPPAPPPPPPPPPPPPPLGVSQDLPPPPPPPPPGMANKYPFPPPREEFLSKPNTVGMRIKKAIPTKYRLPVFNWTALKPSQVNGTVFTDMDDEELLQVLDMDSFEELFKTKAQGPVATIQVDGPRCNAAQPKVAPKVSLLDANRARNLAITLRKTARSHGEICKAVQTRSLMKLPVERLECLQRFVPTESEAMLLRQYERDLRSPEDLAEEERFMLQFGRVERLSQRITVMLFMGNFMDTVSRLTPFVNAIIAASLSIKSSQKFKKILEV
;
A
#
# COMPACT_ATOMS: atom_id res chain seq x y z
N SER A 1 -40.25 30.81 -19.21
CA SER A 1 -40.97 29.51 -19.27
C SER A 1 -40.03 28.37 -18.89
N ILE A 2 -39.83 28.09 -17.60
CA ILE A 2 -38.69 27.29 -17.09
C ILE A 2 -39.11 25.93 -16.50
N VAL A 3 -40.40 25.64 -16.39
CA VAL A 3 -40.95 24.50 -15.61
C VAL A 3 -40.73 23.11 -16.25
N CYS A 4 -40.17 23.02 -17.46
CA CYS A 4 -40.13 21.78 -18.24
C CYS A 4 -38.90 20.86 -18.03
N VAL A 5 -37.90 21.25 -17.23
CA VAL A 5 -36.65 20.46 -17.05
C VAL A 5 -36.71 19.54 -15.81
N ARG A 6 -37.67 18.60 -15.79
CA ARG A 6 -37.60 17.38 -14.96
C ARG A 6 -38.11 16.16 -15.75
N VAL A 7 -37.28 15.71 -16.69
CA VAL A 7 -37.46 14.43 -17.41
C VAL A 7 -36.13 13.68 -17.36
N PRO A 8 -36.09 12.37 -17.00
CA PRO A 8 -34.86 11.58 -16.97
C PRO A 8 -34.43 11.14 -18.38
N LEU A 9 -33.99 12.11 -19.19
CA LEU A 9 -33.40 11.90 -20.51
C LEU A 9 -31.95 12.37 -20.48
N GLN A 10 -30.99 11.47 -20.26
CA GLN A 10 -29.55 11.79 -20.34
C GLN A 10 -29.21 12.49 -21.67
N TYR A 11 -29.70 11.93 -22.77
CA TYR A 11 -29.56 12.50 -24.13
C TYR A 11 -30.27 13.85 -24.32
N GLY A 12 -31.36 14.10 -23.60
CA GLY A 12 -32.10 15.37 -23.66
C GLY A 12 -31.40 16.47 -22.87
N PHE A 13 -30.89 16.14 -21.68
CA PHE A 13 -30.06 17.01 -20.85
C PHE A 13 -28.77 17.41 -21.58
N GLU A 14 -28.06 16.42 -22.12
CA GLU A 14 -26.85 16.60 -22.94
C GLU A 14 -27.13 17.47 -24.18
N LYS A 15 -28.26 17.25 -24.88
CA LYS A 15 -28.70 18.12 -26.00
C LYS A 15 -28.98 19.56 -25.58
N VAL A 16 -29.62 19.78 -24.43
CA VAL A 16 -29.92 21.14 -23.93
C VAL A 16 -28.64 21.87 -23.52
N LEU A 17 -27.72 21.18 -22.83
CA LEU A 17 -26.41 21.74 -22.46
C LEU A 17 -25.49 21.97 -23.66
N SER A 18 -25.65 21.21 -24.75
CA SER A 18 -24.90 21.44 -26.00
C SER A 18 -25.23 22.76 -26.72
N HIS A 19 -26.22 23.53 -26.23
CA HIS A 19 -26.50 24.87 -26.73
C HIS A 19 -25.72 25.91 -25.90
N PRO A 20 -24.69 26.59 -26.47
CA PRO A 20 -23.71 27.40 -25.72
C PRO A 20 -24.24 28.65 -24.99
N GLN A 21 -25.54 28.95 -25.06
CA GLN A 21 -26.17 30.03 -24.29
C GLN A 21 -27.13 29.51 -23.20
N CYS A 22 -27.44 28.21 -23.15
CA CYS A 22 -28.43 27.69 -22.21
C CYS A 22 -28.01 27.84 -20.75
N VAL A 23 -26.73 27.57 -20.44
CA VAL A 23 -26.20 27.70 -19.06
C VAL A 23 -26.17 29.16 -18.61
N ASN A 24 -25.97 30.12 -19.52
CA ASN A 24 -26.05 31.55 -19.23
C ASN A 24 -27.48 31.97 -18.84
N GLU A 25 -28.50 31.54 -19.61
CA GLU A 25 -29.91 31.80 -19.28
C GLU A 25 -30.35 31.14 -17.97
N ILE A 26 -29.79 29.97 -17.64
CA ILE A 26 -29.98 29.32 -16.33
C ILE A 26 -29.35 30.19 -15.22
N ALA A 27 -28.10 30.67 -15.38
CA ALA A 27 -27.46 31.56 -14.41
C ALA A 27 -28.23 32.87 -14.23
N LEU A 28 -28.64 33.53 -15.32
CA LEU A 28 -29.46 34.75 -15.30
C LEU A 28 -30.80 34.55 -14.58
N SER A 29 -31.34 33.33 -14.58
CA SER A 29 -32.57 32.99 -13.86
C SER A 29 -32.43 33.02 -12.33
N LEU A 30 -31.21 33.08 -11.77
CA LEU A 30 -30.97 33.36 -10.34
C LEU A 30 -31.55 34.71 -9.90
N ASN A 31 -31.73 35.64 -10.83
CA ASN A 31 -32.33 36.96 -10.59
C ASN A 31 -33.85 36.93 -10.33
N ASN A 32 -34.49 35.76 -10.43
CA ASN A 32 -35.91 35.60 -10.11
C ASN A 32 -36.17 35.95 -8.62
N LYS A 33 -37.36 36.48 -8.31
CA LYS A 33 -37.79 36.77 -6.93
C LYS A 33 -38.23 35.52 -6.17
N ASN A 34 -38.54 34.43 -6.86
CA ASN A 34 -38.97 33.17 -6.25
C ASN A 34 -37.75 32.36 -5.78
N GLN A 35 -37.56 32.25 -4.47
CA GLN A 35 -36.53 31.42 -3.83
C GLN A 35 -36.46 30.00 -4.39
N ARG A 36 -37.61 29.33 -4.56
CA ARG A 36 -37.66 27.96 -5.10
C ARG A 36 -37.13 27.88 -6.54
N THR A 37 -37.26 28.95 -7.33
CA THR A 37 -36.61 29.04 -8.64
C THR A 37 -35.10 29.21 -8.51
N ARG A 38 -34.61 30.02 -7.55
CA ARG A 38 -33.17 30.15 -7.27
C ARG A 38 -32.55 28.84 -6.81
N THR A 39 -33.20 28.11 -5.89
CA THR A 39 -32.79 26.78 -5.43
C THR A 39 -32.63 25.82 -6.61
N LEU A 40 -33.65 25.72 -7.48
CA LEU A 40 -33.61 24.85 -8.67
C LEU A 40 -32.54 25.28 -9.69
N VAL A 41 -32.26 26.58 -9.84
CA VAL A 41 -31.17 27.10 -10.67
C VAL A 41 -29.81 26.65 -10.12
N LEU A 42 -29.60 26.73 -8.81
CA LEU A 42 -28.34 26.30 -8.18
C LEU A 42 -28.17 24.77 -8.17
N GLU A 43 -29.24 23.99 -7.92
CA GLU A 43 -29.25 22.53 -8.12
C GLU A 43 -28.83 22.16 -9.56
N LEU A 44 -29.36 22.88 -10.55
CA LEU A 44 -29.10 22.64 -11.97
C LEU A 44 -27.66 23.01 -12.35
N LEU A 45 -27.18 24.18 -11.94
CA LEU A 45 -25.80 24.61 -12.20
C LEU A 45 -24.77 23.75 -11.47
N ALA A 46 -25.07 23.29 -10.25
CA ALA A 46 -24.26 22.29 -9.55
C ALA A 46 -24.17 20.96 -10.33
N ALA A 47 -25.29 20.51 -10.91
CA ALA A 47 -25.30 19.31 -11.76
C ALA A 47 -24.52 19.50 -13.07
N VAL A 48 -24.57 20.68 -13.71
CA VAL A 48 -23.77 21.03 -14.89
C VAL A 48 -22.27 21.06 -14.55
N CYS A 49 -21.91 21.67 -13.44
CA CYS A 49 -20.53 21.80 -12.95
C CYS A 49 -19.85 20.43 -12.76
N LEU A 50 -20.62 19.39 -12.40
CA LEU A 50 -20.16 18.00 -12.24
C LEU A 50 -20.12 17.17 -13.55
N VAL A 51 -20.50 17.75 -14.71
CA VAL A 51 -20.38 17.06 -16.01
C VAL A 51 -18.90 17.01 -16.42
N ARG A 52 -18.36 15.79 -16.54
CA ARG A 52 -16.96 15.54 -16.93
C ARG A 52 -16.61 16.18 -18.27
N GLY A 53 -15.43 16.79 -18.35
CA GLY A 53 -14.99 17.54 -19.52
C GLY A 53 -15.16 19.03 -19.27
N GLU A 54 -16.18 19.63 -19.87
CA GLU A 54 -16.31 21.09 -19.98
C GLU A 54 -17.32 21.70 -18.98
N GLY A 55 -17.94 20.90 -18.10
CA GLY A 55 -19.06 21.32 -17.25
C GLY A 55 -18.71 22.41 -16.22
N HIS A 56 -17.52 22.32 -15.62
CA HIS A 56 -17.01 23.30 -14.66
C HIS A 56 -16.71 24.64 -15.35
N ASP A 57 -15.90 24.62 -16.41
CA ASP A 57 -15.56 25.81 -17.21
C ASP A 57 -16.81 26.49 -17.77
N THR A 58 -17.78 25.71 -18.27
CA THR A 58 -19.07 26.24 -18.76
C THR A 58 -19.87 26.92 -17.66
N THR A 59 -19.86 26.36 -16.44
CA THR A 59 -20.54 26.95 -15.28
C THR A 59 -19.86 28.26 -14.87
N LEU A 60 -18.53 28.31 -14.86
CA LEU A 60 -17.78 29.53 -14.57
C LEU A 60 -18.00 30.60 -15.64
N ALA A 61 -17.94 30.25 -16.93
CA ALA A 61 -18.19 31.16 -18.04
C ALA A 61 -19.63 31.73 -18.02
N ALA A 62 -20.61 30.95 -17.54
CA ALA A 62 -21.97 31.44 -17.32
C ALA A 62 -22.06 32.46 -16.18
N PHE A 63 -21.23 32.35 -15.13
CA PHE A 63 -21.11 33.37 -14.08
C PHE A 63 -20.30 34.59 -14.50
N ASP A 64 -19.28 34.45 -15.36
CA ASP A 64 -18.63 35.59 -16.02
C ASP A 64 -19.58 36.34 -16.97
N ASN A 65 -20.46 35.62 -17.66
CA ASN A 65 -21.56 36.24 -18.42
C ASN A 65 -22.59 36.91 -17.50
N PHE A 66 -22.99 36.25 -16.41
CA PHE A 66 -23.90 36.80 -15.41
C PHE A 66 -23.36 38.13 -14.85
N LYS A 67 -22.07 38.17 -14.47
CA LYS A 67 -21.37 39.39 -14.03
C LYS A 67 -21.53 40.53 -15.03
N GLU A 68 -21.25 40.27 -16.31
CA GLU A 68 -21.31 41.29 -17.36
C GLU A 68 -22.74 41.73 -17.71
N VAL A 69 -23.74 40.87 -17.58
CA VAL A 69 -25.15 41.24 -17.82
C VAL A 69 -25.75 41.95 -16.60
N CYS A 70 -25.44 41.49 -15.40
CA CYS A 70 -25.90 42.04 -14.12
C CYS A 70 -25.14 43.29 -13.66
N LYS A 71 -23.99 43.60 -14.29
CA LYS A 71 -23.04 44.67 -13.95
C LYS A 71 -22.50 44.61 -12.53
N GLU A 72 -22.07 43.40 -12.16
CA GLU A 72 -21.34 43.11 -10.93
C GLU A 72 -19.83 43.41 -11.08
N ARG A 73 -19.15 43.64 -9.96
CA ARG A 73 -17.68 43.75 -9.91
C ARG A 73 -17.03 42.37 -9.90
N HIS A 74 -17.65 41.41 -9.22
CA HIS A 74 -17.16 40.04 -9.05
C HIS A 74 -18.23 39.01 -9.44
N ARG A 75 -17.82 37.88 -10.02
CA ARG A 75 -18.73 36.93 -10.71
C ARG A 75 -19.61 36.06 -9.81
N PHE A 76 -19.60 36.30 -8.50
CA PHE A 76 -20.50 35.65 -7.54
C PHE A 76 -21.15 36.67 -6.57
N GLU A 77 -21.14 37.96 -6.91
CA GLU A 77 -21.48 39.05 -5.98
C GLU A 77 -22.94 38.94 -5.50
N ARG A 78 -23.93 38.95 -6.39
CA ARG A 78 -25.36 38.79 -6.03
C ARG A 78 -25.70 37.39 -5.54
N LEU A 79 -24.95 36.36 -5.95
CA LEU A 79 -25.11 35.02 -5.38
C LEU A 79 -24.82 35.06 -3.87
N LEU A 80 -23.70 35.65 -3.47
CA LEU A 80 -23.37 35.77 -2.05
C LEU A 80 -24.21 36.84 -1.34
N THR A 81 -24.67 37.89 -2.02
CA THR A 81 -25.69 38.81 -1.46
C THR A 81 -26.98 38.06 -1.13
N TYR A 82 -27.53 37.28 -2.07
CA TYR A 82 -28.74 36.49 -1.79
C TYR A 82 -28.50 35.43 -0.71
N PHE A 83 -27.32 34.80 -0.65
CA PHE A 83 -26.96 33.88 0.44
C PHE A 83 -26.86 34.58 1.81
N LYS A 84 -26.52 35.87 1.87
CA LYS A 84 -26.44 36.67 3.10
C LYS A 84 -27.78 37.26 3.55
N ASP A 85 -28.59 37.71 2.58
CA ASP A 85 -29.84 38.43 2.84
C ASP A 85 -31.06 37.49 3.00
N ASP A 86 -31.05 36.31 2.39
CA ASP A 86 -32.22 35.44 2.25
C ASP A 86 -32.21 34.23 3.22
N GLU A 87 -31.86 34.49 4.48
CA GLU A 87 -31.86 33.51 5.60
C GLU A 87 -33.25 32.89 5.87
N SER A 88 -34.29 33.36 5.18
CA SER A 88 -35.67 32.88 5.30
C SER A 88 -35.93 31.50 4.66
N SER A 89 -35.02 31.00 3.82
CA SER A 89 -35.22 29.77 3.04
C SER A 89 -34.05 28.78 3.17
N MET A 90 -34.15 27.85 4.13
CA MET A 90 -33.07 26.90 4.40
C MET A 90 -32.72 25.99 3.21
N ASP A 91 -33.68 25.65 2.35
CA ASP A 91 -33.38 24.88 1.13
C ASP A 91 -32.58 25.72 0.11
N PHE A 92 -32.81 27.04 0.02
CA PHE A 92 -31.97 27.93 -0.79
C PHE A 92 -30.57 28.12 -0.17
N MET A 93 -30.47 28.26 1.15
CA MET A 93 -29.19 28.33 1.87
C MET A 93 -28.34 27.07 1.63
N VAL A 94 -28.95 25.88 1.75
CA VAL A 94 -28.29 24.59 1.47
C VAL A 94 -27.85 24.51 0.01
N ALA A 95 -28.69 24.92 -0.95
CA ALA A 95 -28.33 24.91 -2.36
C ALA A 95 -27.21 25.91 -2.72
N CYS A 96 -27.15 27.08 -2.08
CA CYS A 96 -26.02 28.01 -2.21
C CYS A 96 -24.72 27.37 -1.72
N MET A 97 -24.73 26.82 -0.49
CA MET A 97 -23.55 26.22 0.10
C MET A 97 -23.07 25.00 -0.68
N GLN A 98 -23.99 24.13 -1.10
CA GLN A 98 -23.69 22.97 -1.94
C GLN A 98 -23.15 23.36 -3.32
N PHE A 99 -23.68 24.42 -3.95
CA PHE A 99 -23.16 24.93 -5.21
C PHE A 99 -21.73 25.45 -5.07
N ILE A 100 -21.44 26.23 -4.02
CA ILE A 100 -20.09 26.76 -3.75
C ILE A 100 -19.12 25.61 -3.47
N ASN A 101 -19.51 24.63 -2.65
CA ASN A 101 -18.72 23.40 -2.40
C ASN A 101 -18.35 22.70 -3.72
N ILE A 102 -19.29 22.57 -4.65
CA ILE A 102 -19.05 21.95 -5.95
C ILE A 102 -18.13 22.80 -6.82
N VAL A 103 -18.37 24.11 -6.95
CA VAL A 103 -17.52 25.00 -7.76
C VAL A 103 -16.09 25.08 -7.25
N VAL A 104 -15.87 25.20 -5.94
CA VAL A 104 -14.53 25.35 -5.36
C VAL A 104 -13.80 24.02 -5.26
N HIS A 105 -14.46 22.93 -4.84
CA HIS A 105 -13.77 21.68 -4.49
C HIS A 105 -13.73 20.60 -5.58
N SER A 106 -14.49 20.71 -6.68
CA SER A 106 -14.39 19.79 -7.82
C SER A 106 -13.15 19.99 -8.71
N VAL A 107 -12.42 21.10 -8.51
CA VAL A 107 -11.24 21.49 -9.30
C VAL A 107 -10.03 20.61 -8.97
N GLU A 108 -9.46 19.96 -10.00
CA GLU A 108 -8.23 19.15 -9.88
C GLU A 108 -6.95 19.98 -9.64
N HIS A 109 -6.92 21.23 -10.12
CA HIS A 109 -5.77 22.13 -9.98
C HIS A 109 -5.82 22.93 -8.67
N MET A 110 -5.05 22.52 -7.67
CA MET A 110 -5.04 23.12 -6.32
C MET A 110 -4.84 24.64 -6.31
N ASN A 111 -3.94 25.17 -7.14
CA ASN A 111 -3.72 26.62 -7.25
C ASN A 111 -4.98 27.37 -7.75
N TYR A 112 -5.78 26.73 -8.61
CA TYR A 112 -7.04 27.31 -9.10
C TYR A 112 -8.17 27.17 -8.07
N ARG A 113 -8.21 26.05 -7.32
CA ARG A 113 -9.09 25.90 -6.14
C ARG A 113 -8.84 26.98 -5.08
N VAL A 114 -7.58 27.27 -4.77
CA VAL A 114 -7.18 28.39 -3.89
C VAL A 114 -7.63 29.74 -4.45
N HIS A 115 -7.53 29.95 -5.77
CA HIS A 115 -8.01 31.17 -6.42
C HIS A 115 -9.54 31.34 -6.30
N LEU A 116 -10.32 30.28 -6.57
CA LEU A 116 -11.78 30.30 -6.42
C LEU A 116 -12.21 30.54 -4.97
N GLN A 117 -11.56 29.88 -4.00
CA GLN A 117 -11.76 30.13 -2.57
C GLN A 117 -11.53 31.61 -2.24
N TYR A 118 -10.45 32.21 -2.75
CA TYR A 118 -10.14 33.63 -2.56
C TYR A 118 -11.14 34.60 -3.23
N GLU A 119 -11.82 34.21 -4.33
CA GLU A 119 -12.94 35.00 -4.86
C GLU A 119 -14.10 35.09 -3.85
N PHE A 120 -14.43 33.99 -3.17
CA PHE A 120 -15.48 33.96 -2.15
C PHE A 120 -15.05 34.64 -0.83
N THR A 121 -13.80 34.46 -0.39
CA THR A 121 -13.21 35.21 0.73
C THR A 121 -13.32 36.72 0.49
N LYS A 122 -13.03 37.20 -0.73
CA LYS A 122 -13.15 38.63 -1.10
C LYS A 122 -14.56 39.19 -1.03
N LEU A 123 -15.58 38.35 -1.18
CA LEU A 123 -16.99 38.72 -1.00
C LEU A 123 -17.44 38.62 0.47
N GLY A 124 -16.51 38.29 1.38
CA GLY A 124 -16.77 38.12 2.82
C GLY A 124 -17.56 36.85 3.12
N MET A 125 -17.28 35.74 2.42
CA MET A 125 -17.92 34.45 2.73
C MET A 125 -17.53 33.95 4.12
N ASP A 126 -16.25 34.04 4.48
CA ASP A 126 -15.71 33.39 5.68
C ASP A 126 -16.27 34.01 6.99
N GLU A 127 -16.38 35.34 7.04
CA GLU A 127 -17.07 36.07 8.14
C GLU A 127 -18.53 35.62 8.31
N TYR A 128 -19.19 35.29 7.19
CA TYR A 128 -20.59 34.87 7.17
C TYR A 128 -20.76 33.39 7.53
N LEU A 129 -19.81 32.53 7.14
CA LEU A 129 -19.74 31.15 7.65
C LEU A 129 -19.53 31.14 9.17
N GLU A 130 -18.71 32.04 9.72
CA GLU A 130 -18.51 32.16 11.17
C GLU A 130 -19.82 32.48 11.91
N LYS A 131 -20.65 33.39 11.36
CA LYS A 131 -22.02 33.62 11.85
C LYS A 131 -22.87 32.35 11.78
N LEU A 132 -22.81 31.62 10.67
CA LEU A 132 -23.64 30.44 10.41
C LEU A 132 -23.20 29.15 11.12
N LYS A 133 -22.00 29.07 11.72
CA LYS A 133 -21.54 27.90 12.51
C LYS A 133 -22.51 27.46 13.62
N LYS A 134 -23.40 28.36 14.07
CA LYS A 134 -24.42 28.11 15.10
C LYS A 134 -25.84 27.94 14.54
N THR A 135 -25.98 27.64 13.24
CA THR A 135 -27.29 27.33 12.64
C THR A 135 -27.90 26.06 13.24
N GLU A 136 -29.21 26.05 13.47
CA GLU A 136 -29.95 24.87 13.95
C GLU A 136 -30.21 23.83 12.83
N SER A 137 -29.89 24.16 11.57
CA SER A 137 -30.11 23.27 10.44
C SER A 137 -28.92 22.35 10.18
N GLU A 138 -29.02 21.11 10.65
CA GLU A 138 -28.09 20.01 10.39
C GLU A 138 -27.69 19.91 8.90
N LYS A 139 -28.65 20.02 7.98
CA LYS A 139 -28.38 20.01 6.53
C LYS A 139 -27.40 21.11 6.09
N LEU A 140 -27.58 22.33 6.59
CA LEU A 140 -26.72 23.46 6.26
C LEU A 140 -25.38 23.33 6.96
N GLN A 141 -25.38 22.90 8.24
CA GLN A 141 -24.17 22.65 9.01
C GLN A 141 -23.26 21.61 8.35
N VAL A 142 -23.82 20.53 7.78
CA VAL A 142 -23.06 19.53 6.99
C VAL A 142 -22.42 20.16 5.75
N GLN A 143 -23.11 21.06 5.04
CA GLN A 143 -22.52 21.74 3.87
C GLN A 143 -21.45 22.77 4.27
N ILE A 144 -21.63 23.47 5.40
CA ILE A 144 -20.61 24.40 5.93
C ILE A 144 -19.38 23.62 6.39
N GLN A 145 -19.55 22.53 7.13
CA GLN A 145 -18.44 21.70 7.60
C GLN A 145 -17.69 21.08 6.41
N ALA A 146 -18.39 20.59 5.40
CA ALA A 146 -17.78 20.06 4.18
C ALA A 146 -16.91 21.08 3.43
N TYR A 147 -17.19 22.38 3.54
CA TYR A 147 -16.33 23.46 3.03
C TYR A 147 -15.10 23.68 3.91
N LEU A 148 -15.30 23.78 5.23
CA LEU A 148 -14.24 24.05 6.19
C LEU A 148 -13.21 22.91 6.25
N ASP A 149 -13.66 21.65 6.16
CA ASP A 149 -12.81 20.46 6.04
C ASP A 149 -12.02 20.41 4.72
N ASN A 150 -12.37 21.25 3.74
CA ASN A 150 -11.80 21.30 2.39
C ASN A 150 -11.17 22.66 2.04
N VAL A 151 -11.12 23.60 2.99
CA VAL A 151 -10.51 24.92 2.83
C VAL A 151 -9.00 24.79 2.82
N PHE A 152 -8.35 25.46 1.87
CA PHE A 152 -6.89 25.61 1.86
C PHE A 152 -6.51 26.84 2.69
N ASP A 153 -6.04 26.62 3.92
CA ASP A 153 -5.34 27.67 4.68
C ASP A 153 -3.91 27.82 4.14
N VAL A 154 -3.71 28.82 3.29
CA VAL A 154 -2.42 29.10 2.66
C VAL A 154 -1.39 29.64 3.67
N ALA A 155 -1.83 30.28 4.76
CA ALA A 155 -0.91 30.79 5.78
C ALA A 155 -0.32 29.62 6.59
N VAL A 156 -1.17 28.75 7.12
CA VAL A 156 -0.75 27.55 7.86
C VAL A 156 0.13 26.64 6.99
N LEU A 157 -0.20 26.47 5.70
CA LEU A 157 0.61 25.68 4.78
C LEU A 157 1.99 26.29 4.45
N VAL A 158 2.16 27.61 4.58
CA VAL A 158 3.48 28.27 4.48
C VAL A 158 4.26 28.09 5.78
N ASP A 159 3.65 28.32 6.94
CA ASP A 159 4.28 28.14 8.26
C ASP A 159 4.75 26.68 8.47
N ASP A 160 3.95 25.70 8.06
CA ASP A 160 4.31 24.27 8.04
C ASP A 160 5.47 23.98 7.09
N ALA A 161 5.51 24.62 5.92
CA ALA A 161 6.57 24.43 4.94
C ALA A 161 7.91 25.02 5.43
N GLU A 162 7.91 26.21 6.04
CA GLU A 162 9.09 26.80 6.65
C GLU A 162 9.57 25.97 7.85
N THR A 163 8.65 25.54 8.73
CA THR A 163 8.95 24.65 9.86
C THR A 163 9.57 23.33 9.41
N LYS A 164 9.05 22.75 8.32
CA LYS A 164 9.57 21.52 7.69
C LYS A 164 10.95 21.73 7.08
N ASN A 165 11.21 22.85 6.40
CA ASN A 165 12.53 23.16 5.85
C ASN A 165 13.58 23.28 6.97
N ALA A 166 13.28 24.02 8.04
CA ALA A 166 14.14 24.12 9.21
C ALA A 166 14.36 22.76 9.93
N ALA A 167 13.41 21.84 9.86
CA ALA A 167 13.59 20.46 10.34
C ALA A 167 14.54 19.65 9.44
N VAL A 168 14.41 19.76 8.11
CA VAL A 168 15.29 19.10 7.13
C VAL A 168 16.74 19.59 7.27
N GLU A 169 16.96 20.90 7.45
CA GLU A 169 18.30 21.45 7.68
C GLU A 169 18.98 20.85 8.92
N ARG A 170 18.25 20.72 10.05
CA ARG A 170 18.80 20.05 11.26
C ARG A 170 19.13 18.58 10.99
N VAL A 171 18.29 17.85 10.24
CA VAL A 171 18.55 16.46 9.87
C VAL A 171 19.82 16.34 9.01
N GLN A 172 20.02 17.27 8.06
CA GLN A 172 21.25 17.31 7.27
C GLN A 172 22.48 17.57 8.15
N GLN A 173 22.44 18.60 9.02
CA GLN A 173 23.53 18.92 9.96
C GLN A 173 23.88 17.74 10.88
N LEU A 174 22.88 17.00 11.37
CA LEU A 174 23.09 15.80 12.18
C LEU A 174 23.71 14.66 11.36
N ASN A 175 23.29 14.46 10.12
CA ASN A 175 23.87 13.46 9.21
C ASN A 175 25.34 13.76 8.87
N GLU A 176 25.68 15.04 8.68
CA GLU A 176 27.06 15.50 8.49
C GLU A 176 27.92 15.26 9.75
N GLN A 177 27.38 15.54 10.94
CA GLN A 177 28.05 15.23 12.22
C GLN A 177 28.26 13.72 12.42
N VAL A 178 27.25 12.88 12.12
CA VAL A 178 27.36 11.41 12.18
C VAL A 178 28.43 10.91 11.20
N SER A 179 28.47 11.45 9.97
CA SER A 179 29.51 11.11 8.98
C SER A 179 30.92 11.43 9.50
N HIS A 180 31.11 12.62 10.07
CA HIS A 180 32.39 13.03 10.67
C HIS A 180 32.78 12.16 11.87
N VAL A 181 31.85 11.79 12.75
CA VAL A 181 32.10 10.88 13.89
C VAL A 181 32.46 9.47 13.39
N SER A 182 31.72 8.93 12.43
CA SER A 182 32.01 7.62 11.81
C SER A 182 33.40 7.58 11.16
N ALA A 183 33.80 8.65 10.45
CA ALA A 183 35.14 8.75 9.88
C ALA A 183 36.24 8.75 10.97
N ARG A 184 36.02 9.45 12.09
CA ARG A 184 36.95 9.44 13.24
C ARG A 184 37.01 8.08 13.94
N LEU A 185 35.88 7.38 14.08
CA LEU A 185 35.85 6.03 14.64
C LEU A 185 36.61 5.04 13.75
N TYR A 186 36.42 5.08 12.43
CA TYR A 186 37.17 4.25 11.49
C TYR A 186 38.69 4.47 11.59
N VAL A 187 39.14 5.71 11.70
CA VAL A 187 40.57 6.02 11.92
C VAL A 187 41.08 5.47 13.26
N ASN A 188 40.28 5.58 14.33
CA ASN A 188 40.63 5.00 15.63
C ASN A 188 40.74 3.46 15.58
N ASP A 189 39.84 2.76 14.88
CA ASP A 189 39.87 1.30 14.73
C ASP A 189 41.14 0.85 13.97
N VAL A 190 41.53 1.56 12.92
CA VAL A 190 42.80 1.31 12.19
C VAL A 190 44.01 1.53 13.11
N ILE A 191 44.01 2.58 13.94
CA ILE A 191 45.07 2.84 14.93
C ILE A 191 45.13 1.73 15.99
N LEU A 192 43.98 1.30 16.52
CA LEU A 192 43.90 0.21 17.50
C LEU A 192 44.42 -1.11 16.92
N HIS A 193 44.00 -1.46 15.70
CA HIS A 193 44.49 -2.66 15.01
C HIS A 193 46.01 -2.61 14.79
N LYS A 194 46.55 -1.46 14.36
CA LYS A 194 48.01 -1.33 14.15
C LYS A 194 48.79 -1.33 15.47
N SER A 195 48.24 -0.77 16.54
CA SER A 195 48.83 -0.84 17.89
C SER A 195 48.94 -2.29 18.38
N SER A 196 47.86 -3.08 18.24
CA SER A 196 47.84 -4.50 18.57
C SER A 196 48.85 -5.32 17.75
N GLN A 197 49.01 -5.02 16.45
CA GLN A 197 50.05 -5.66 15.64
C GLN A 197 51.46 -5.33 16.14
N LEU A 198 51.77 -4.06 16.38
CA LEU A 198 53.08 -3.65 16.89
C LEU A 198 53.40 -4.23 18.28
N ALA A 199 52.37 -4.45 19.11
CA ALA A 199 52.52 -5.15 20.38
C ALA A 199 52.89 -6.63 20.19
N ALA A 200 52.30 -7.33 19.21
CA ALA A 200 52.65 -8.72 18.87
C ALA A 200 54.05 -8.83 18.26
N ASP A 201 54.38 -7.95 17.31
CA ASP A 201 55.73 -7.83 16.72
C ASP A 201 56.78 -7.62 17.84
N GLY A 202 56.46 -6.76 18.81
CA GLY A 202 57.28 -6.47 19.99
C GLY A 202 57.36 -7.59 21.05
N VAL A 203 56.56 -8.66 20.94
CA VAL A 203 56.75 -9.91 21.69
C VAL A 203 57.70 -10.83 20.93
N SER A 204 57.44 -11.06 19.63
CA SER A 204 58.30 -11.90 18.77
C SER A 204 59.76 -11.45 18.79
N LEU A 205 60.01 -10.14 18.65
CA LEU A 205 61.36 -9.56 18.72
C LEU A 205 62.07 -9.77 20.08
N LYS A 206 61.32 -9.96 21.18
CA LYS A 206 61.91 -10.31 22.50
C LYS A 206 62.30 -11.79 22.54
N GLU A 207 61.50 -12.66 21.95
CA GLU A 207 61.78 -14.09 21.85
C GLU A 207 62.99 -14.35 20.96
N GLU A 208 63.06 -13.74 19.77
CA GLU A 208 64.23 -13.80 18.88
C GLU A 208 65.48 -13.27 19.58
N ARG A 209 65.39 -12.12 20.27
CA ARG A 209 66.51 -11.56 21.07
C ARG A 209 66.94 -12.53 22.19
N GLY A 210 66.01 -13.27 22.79
CA GLY A 210 66.29 -14.34 23.73
C GLY A 210 67.06 -15.49 23.08
N GLN A 211 66.58 -16.00 21.95
CA GLN A 211 67.24 -17.08 21.19
C GLN A 211 68.66 -16.66 20.76
N VAL A 212 68.83 -15.45 20.23
CA VAL A 212 70.15 -14.88 19.86
C VAL A 212 71.08 -14.78 21.07
N SER A 213 70.56 -14.45 22.26
CA SER A 213 71.35 -14.44 23.51
C SER A 213 71.83 -15.86 23.87
N THR A 214 70.93 -16.84 23.84
CA THR A 214 71.25 -18.26 24.12
C THR A 214 72.25 -18.83 23.11
N LEU A 215 72.08 -18.55 21.81
CA LEU A 215 73.02 -18.96 20.77
C LEU A 215 74.40 -18.34 20.99
N ARG A 216 74.48 -17.05 21.35
CA ARG A 216 75.74 -16.38 21.70
C ARG A 216 76.42 -16.98 22.94
N HIS A 217 75.67 -17.53 23.89
CA HIS A 217 76.24 -18.30 24.99
C HIS A 217 76.80 -19.64 24.50
N SER A 218 76.02 -20.42 23.76
CA SER A 218 76.44 -21.74 23.26
C SER A 218 77.64 -21.68 22.31
N VAL A 219 77.78 -20.60 21.52
CA VAL A 219 79.00 -20.35 20.71
C VAL A 219 80.21 -20.14 21.61
N LYS A 220 80.16 -19.22 22.58
CA LYS A 220 81.27 -18.99 23.54
C LYS A 220 81.65 -20.27 24.31
N GLU A 221 80.66 -21.08 24.67
CA GLU A 221 80.87 -22.35 25.35
C GLU A 221 81.55 -23.38 24.44
N LYS A 222 81.16 -23.47 23.16
CA LYS A 222 81.87 -24.29 22.17
C LYS A 222 83.28 -23.78 21.88
N ASP A 223 83.50 -22.47 21.80
CA ASP A 223 84.85 -21.90 21.63
C ASP A 223 85.76 -22.29 22.80
N LEU A 224 85.23 -22.29 24.03
CA LEU A 224 85.93 -22.73 25.24
C LEU A 224 86.10 -24.26 25.30
N ALA A 225 85.21 -25.04 24.71
CA ALA A 225 85.36 -26.49 24.60
C ALA A 225 86.42 -26.87 23.56
N LEU A 226 86.41 -26.22 22.39
CA LEU A 226 87.35 -26.45 21.29
C LEU A 226 88.80 -26.14 21.72
N ARG A 227 89.00 -25.07 22.49
CA ARG A 227 90.31 -24.75 23.09
C ARG A 227 90.79 -25.84 24.06
N ARG A 228 89.90 -26.38 24.89
CA ARG A 228 90.25 -27.50 25.80
C ARG A 228 90.55 -28.78 25.03
N GLN A 229 89.81 -29.07 23.96
CA GLN A 229 90.08 -30.21 23.09
C GLN A 229 91.48 -30.09 22.46
N SER A 230 91.80 -28.94 21.86
CA SER A 230 93.12 -28.69 21.27
C SER A 230 94.28 -28.80 22.27
N GLU A 231 94.08 -28.39 23.53
CA GLU A 231 95.10 -28.58 24.57
C GLU A 231 95.21 -30.05 25.04
N LEU A 232 94.11 -30.81 25.04
CA LEU A 232 94.14 -32.26 25.31
C LEU A 232 94.78 -33.06 24.17
N GLU A 233 94.53 -32.69 22.92
CA GLU A 233 95.16 -33.27 21.73
C GLU A 233 96.68 -33.04 21.78
N LYS A 234 97.13 -31.81 22.07
CA LYS A 234 98.56 -31.51 22.27
C LYS A 234 99.20 -32.33 23.39
N ARG A 235 98.49 -32.56 24.51
CA ARG A 235 98.98 -33.43 25.60
C ARG A 235 99.00 -34.91 25.21
N LEU A 236 98.12 -35.34 24.30
CA LEU A 236 98.16 -36.70 23.73
C LEU A 236 99.41 -36.86 22.84
N GLU A 237 99.71 -35.90 21.97
CA GLU A 237 100.93 -35.87 21.16
C GLU A 237 102.20 -35.89 22.02
N GLU A 238 102.23 -35.10 23.10
CA GLU A 238 103.33 -35.09 24.09
C GLU A 238 103.50 -36.46 24.78
N MET A 239 102.40 -37.14 25.11
CA MET A 239 102.38 -38.49 25.68
C MET A 239 102.81 -39.58 24.68
N GLU A 240 102.39 -39.49 23.41
CA GLU A 240 102.79 -40.44 22.36
C GLU A 240 104.26 -40.26 21.96
N ALA A 241 104.78 -39.02 21.99
CA ALA A 241 106.21 -38.75 21.86
C ALA A 241 107.01 -39.36 23.04
N HIS A 242 106.52 -39.24 24.28
CA HIS A 242 107.11 -39.92 25.43
C HIS A 242 107.08 -41.45 25.32
N ARG A 243 105.95 -42.03 24.88
CA ARG A 243 105.83 -43.48 24.63
C ARG A 243 106.82 -43.95 23.56
N SER A 244 106.99 -43.17 22.49
CA SER A 244 107.94 -43.46 21.41
C SER A 244 109.40 -43.38 21.89
N SER A 245 109.71 -42.45 22.80
CA SER A 245 111.02 -42.34 23.44
C SER A 245 111.37 -43.55 24.33
N ILE A 246 110.39 -44.08 25.07
CA ILE A 246 110.58 -45.23 25.97
C ILE A 246 110.80 -46.55 25.20
N VAL A 247 110.19 -46.71 24.02
CA VAL A 247 110.34 -47.91 23.18
C VAL A 247 111.75 -48.05 22.56
N LEU A 248 112.54 -46.96 22.52
CA LEU A 248 113.88 -46.92 21.94
C LEU A 248 115.02 -47.46 22.85
N SER A 249 114.70 -48.14 23.97
CA SER A 249 115.69 -48.49 25.00
C SER A 249 115.68 -49.97 25.49
N GLN A 250 115.34 -50.94 24.63
CA GLN A 250 115.74 -52.34 24.87
C GLN A 250 115.74 -53.22 23.61
N ASP A 251 116.89 -53.85 23.30
CA ASP A 251 117.04 -54.89 22.27
C ASP A 251 116.91 -56.31 22.85
N GLY A 252 116.22 -57.23 22.14
CA GLY A 252 116.21 -58.66 22.49
C GLY A 252 115.04 -59.47 21.90
N LEU A 253 115.34 -60.42 21.01
CA LEU A 253 114.43 -61.45 20.46
C LEU A 253 114.29 -62.67 21.44
N PRO A 254 113.38 -63.68 21.23
CA PRO A 254 112.64 -64.02 20.00
C PRO A 254 111.14 -64.44 20.11
N SER A 255 110.44 -64.30 18.97
CA SER A 255 109.41 -65.19 18.35
C SER A 255 108.59 -66.22 19.18
N SER A 256 107.25 -66.14 19.08
CA SER A 256 106.39 -67.27 18.63
C SER A 256 104.92 -66.86 18.35
N LEU A 257 104.23 -67.61 17.48
CA LEU A 257 102.77 -67.60 17.29
C LEU A 257 102.13 -68.72 18.14
N PRO A 258 100.87 -68.59 18.62
CA PRO A 258 99.73 -69.11 17.85
C PRO A 258 98.42 -68.29 18.00
N ALA A 259 97.28 -68.87 17.60
CA ALA A 259 95.97 -68.23 17.36
C ALA A 259 94.89 -68.60 18.44
N PRO A 260 93.56 -68.34 18.28
CA PRO A 260 92.60 -68.12 19.39
C PRO A 260 91.97 -69.39 19.99
N PRO A 261 91.19 -69.31 21.09
CA PRO A 261 89.71 -69.22 20.96
C PRO A 261 88.89 -68.53 22.09
N SER A 262 87.62 -68.21 21.76
CA SER A 262 86.31 -68.33 22.46
C SER A 262 86.09 -68.36 24.01
N ALA A 263 84.81 -68.11 24.37
CA ALA A 263 84.12 -68.27 25.68
C ALA A 263 84.36 -67.15 26.72
N ALA A 264 83.35 -66.51 27.34
CA ALA A 264 82.27 -66.97 28.25
C ALA A 264 82.82 -67.36 29.65
N THR A 265 82.16 -67.14 30.80
CA THR A 265 80.75 -66.88 31.17
C THR A 265 80.63 -65.76 32.22
N ASP A 266 79.55 -64.96 32.21
CA ASP A 266 78.39 -65.01 33.14
C ASP A 266 78.71 -65.13 34.66
N SER A 267 78.13 -64.22 35.45
CA SER A 267 77.82 -64.34 36.89
C SER A 267 76.85 -63.23 37.33
N THR A 268 75.56 -63.43 37.03
CA THR A 268 74.41 -62.81 37.73
C THR A 268 74.19 -63.48 39.12
N PRO A 269 73.16 -63.17 39.95
CA PRO A 269 72.03 -62.21 39.88
C PRO A 269 72.11 -61.17 41.03
N THR A 270 71.10 -60.58 41.71
CA THR A 270 69.61 -60.69 41.83
C THR A 270 69.10 -59.34 42.41
N SER A 271 67.84 -58.90 42.38
CA SER A 271 66.57 -59.42 41.82
C SER A 271 65.57 -58.27 41.56
N ASP A 272 64.31 -58.65 41.29
CA ASP A 272 62.99 -57.97 41.46
C ASP A 272 62.90 -56.60 42.18
N ARG A 273 61.91 -55.73 41.89
CA ARG A 273 60.53 -56.05 41.43
C ARG A 273 59.83 -54.93 40.63
N ALA A 274 58.94 -55.35 39.72
CA ALA A 274 57.95 -54.61 38.90
C ALA A 274 57.42 -53.25 39.44
N SER A 275 57.06 -52.26 38.59
CA SER A 275 55.97 -52.37 37.58
C SER A 275 56.01 -51.29 36.47
N GLY A 276 55.29 -51.52 35.36
CA GLY A 276 55.05 -50.54 34.27
C GLY A 276 53.81 -49.66 34.49
N LEU A 277 53.25 -48.93 33.50
CA LEU A 277 53.49 -48.82 32.05
C LEU A 277 53.63 -47.32 31.67
N LYS A 278 54.62 -46.89 30.90
CA LYS A 278 54.66 -46.79 29.41
C LYS A 278 53.56 -45.93 28.75
N THR A 279 53.93 -44.70 28.38
CA THR A 279 53.54 -44.02 27.13
C THR A 279 54.82 -43.53 26.46
N VAL A 280 55.01 -43.77 25.17
CA VAL A 280 56.25 -43.44 24.44
C VAL A 280 55.93 -42.95 23.03
N CYS A 281 56.45 -41.77 22.68
CA CYS A 281 56.53 -41.31 21.29
C CYS A 281 57.83 -41.83 20.65
N VAL A 282 57.78 -42.25 19.38
CA VAL A 282 58.99 -42.44 18.55
C VAL A 282 58.77 -41.82 17.17
N SER A 283 59.71 -40.98 16.76
CA SER A 283 59.83 -40.48 15.39
C SER A 283 61.05 -41.12 14.73
N ARG A 284 60.92 -41.62 13.49
CA ARG A 284 61.96 -41.53 12.45
C ARG A 284 61.48 -42.02 11.09
N ALA A 285 61.88 -41.30 10.05
CA ALA A 285 61.97 -41.76 8.67
C ALA A 285 63.46 -41.91 8.28
N ILE A 286 63.78 -42.65 7.21
CA ILE A 286 65.03 -42.54 6.41
C ILE A 286 64.76 -43.05 4.96
N SER A 287 64.91 -42.15 3.96
CA SER A 287 65.39 -42.40 2.56
C SER A 287 64.60 -43.28 1.54
N PRO A 288 64.92 -43.25 0.22
CA PRO A 288 65.22 -42.06 -0.63
C PRO A 288 64.80 -42.13 -2.15
N THR A 289 64.97 -41.00 -2.88
CA THR A 289 65.28 -40.82 -4.34
C THR A 289 64.42 -41.44 -5.46
N SER A 290 63.82 -40.61 -6.35
CA SER A 290 64.23 -40.43 -7.78
C SER A 290 63.20 -39.76 -8.73
N SER A 291 63.50 -38.53 -9.17
CA SER A 291 63.40 -38.06 -10.58
C SER A 291 62.02 -37.98 -11.32
N PRO A 292 61.91 -37.26 -12.47
CA PRO A 292 60.71 -36.46 -12.76
C PRO A 292 59.96 -36.72 -14.09
N ALA A 293 58.80 -36.07 -14.23
CA ALA A 293 58.06 -35.88 -15.49
C ALA A 293 57.51 -34.44 -15.58
N VAL A 294 57.20 -33.97 -16.80
CA VAL A 294 56.81 -32.57 -17.10
C VAL A 294 55.43 -32.52 -17.73
N GLU A 295 54.55 -31.65 -17.22
CA GLU A 295 53.43 -31.09 -17.98
C GLU A 295 52.99 -29.74 -17.38
N ALA A 296 52.35 -28.90 -18.19
CA ALA A 296 51.79 -27.60 -17.79
C ALA A 296 50.31 -27.57 -18.20
N PRO A 297 49.43 -26.79 -17.52
CA PRO A 297 49.22 -25.42 -18.02
C PRO A 297 48.70 -24.37 -17.01
N THR A 298 48.53 -23.15 -17.53
CA THR A 298 47.63 -22.05 -17.07
C THR A 298 47.94 -21.25 -15.80
N PRO A 299 47.50 -19.97 -15.71
CA PRO A 299 47.86 -19.04 -14.63
C PRO A 299 46.85 -19.00 -13.48
N LEU A 300 47.32 -18.57 -12.30
CA LEU A 300 46.51 -18.43 -11.10
C LEU A 300 45.53 -17.24 -11.17
N LEU A 301 44.27 -17.47 -10.80
CA LEU A 301 43.32 -16.39 -10.50
C LEU A 301 43.64 -15.77 -9.14
N VAL A 302 43.60 -14.44 -9.04
CA VAL A 302 43.73 -13.73 -7.76
C VAL A 302 42.39 -13.80 -7.00
N PRO A 303 42.37 -14.17 -5.70
CA PRO A 303 41.17 -14.06 -4.88
C PRO A 303 40.76 -12.59 -4.70
N GLY A 304 39.53 -12.25 -5.05
CA GLY A 304 38.96 -10.92 -4.79
C GLY A 304 38.69 -10.68 -3.29
N PRO A 305 38.58 -9.41 -2.84
CA PRO A 305 38.24 -9.09 -1.46
C PRO A 305 36.83 -9.57 -1.09
N PRO A 306 36.56 -9.87 0.20
CA PRO A 306 35.24 -10.30 0.66
C PRO A 306 34.18 -9.21 0.47
N ALA A 307 32.97 -9.61 0.14
CA ALA A 307 31.83 -8.71 -0.03
C ALA A 307 31.42 -8.06 1.31
N PRO A 308 30.93 -6.79 1.31
CA PRO A 308 30.45 -6.13 2.52
C PRO A 308 29.18 -6.81 3.08
N PRO A 309 28.92 -6.71 4.39
CA PRO A 309 27.71 -7.25 5.00
C PRO A 309 26.45 -6.53 4.47
N PRO A 310 25.29 -7.22 4.45
CA PRO A 310 24.04 -6.61 4.01
C PRO A 310 23.61 -5.45 4.94
N PRO A 311 22.97 -4.40 4.40
CA PRO A 311 22.48 -3.29 5.21
C PRO A 311 21.37 -3.74 6.18
N PRO A 312 21.20 -3.05 7.32
CA PRO A 312 20.10 -3.33 8.25
C PRO A 312 18.74 -3.09 7.58
N PRO A 313 17.67 -3.79 8.03
CA PRO A 313 16.32 -3.57 7.50
C PRO A 313 15.85 -2.14 7.79
N PRO A 314 15.07 -1.51 6.89
CA PRO A 314 14.52 -0.19 7.13
C PRO A 314 13.53 -0.22 8.32
N PRO A 315 13.38 0.90 9.06
CA PRO A 315 12.37 1.00 10.11
C PRO A 315 10.96 0.80 9.51
N PRO A 316 9.99 0.31 10.31
CA PRO A 316 8.62 0.16 9.86
C PRO A 316 8.04 1.51 9.43
N PRO A 317 7.23 1.57 8.36
CA PRO A 317 6.56 2.80 7.98
C PRO A 317 5.61 3.25 9.10
N PRO A 318 5.43 4.56 9.33
CA PRO A 318 4.37 5.05 10.21
C PRO A 318 3.01 4.56 9.72
N PRO A 319 2.03 4.34 10.62
CA PRO A 319 0.71 3.86 10.22
C PRO A 319 0.07 4.86 9.23
N PRO A 320 -0.57 4.39 8.16
CA PRO A 320 -1.31 5.28 7.28
C PRO A 320 -2.45 5.92 8.07
N LEU A 321 -2.52 7.25 8.06
CA LEU A 321 -3.73 7.98 8.44
C LEU A 321 -4.81 7.65 7.40
N GLY A 322 -5.54 6.57 7.67
CA GLY A 322 -6.61 6.10 6.81
C GLY A 322 -7.77 7.09 6.82
N VAL A 323 -7.95 7.80 5.71
CA VAL A 323 -9.18 8.56 5.45
C VAL A 323 -10.30 7.56 5.15
N SER A 324 -10.87 6.99 6.21
CA SER A 324 -12.07 6.19 6.13
C SER A 324 -13.22 7.03 5.60
N GLN A 325 -13.89 6.56 4.55
CA GLN A 325 -15.17 7.12 4.14
C GLN A 325 -16.26 6.59 5.07
N ASP A 326 -16.35 7.18 6.27
CA ASP A 326 -17.33 6.81 7.29
C ASP A 326 -18.74 7.28 6.89
N LEU A 327 -19.39 6.46 6.07
CA LEU A 327 -20.85 6.46 5.94
C LEU A 327 -21.43 5.84 7.21
N PRO A 328 -22.31 6.55 7.95
CA PRO A 328 -22.86 6.04 9.21
C PRO A 328 -23.72 4.79 8.98
N PRO A 329 -23.61 3.76 9.84
CA PRO A 329 -24.35 2.50 9.67
C PRO A 329 -25.85 2.68 9.97
N PRO A 330 -26.74 1.93 9.30
CA PRO A 330 -28.17 1.97 9.58
C PRO A 330 -28.51 1.36 10.95
N PRO A 331 -29.54 1.86 11.66
CA PRO A 331 -29.91 1.38 12.99
C PRO A 331 -30.49 -0.05 12.97
N PRO A 332 -30.27 -0.85 14.04
CA PRO A 332 -30.73 -2.23 14.11
C PRO A 332 -32.26 -2.36 14.34
N PRO A 333 -32.91 -3.40 13.81
CA PRO A 333 -34.34 -3.65 14.03
C PRO A 333 -34.62 -4.25 15.43
N PRO A 334 -35.76 -3.92 16.06
CA PRO A 334 -36.16 -4.49 17.34
C PRO A 334 -36.63 -5.96 17.23
N PRO A 335 -36.53 -6.77 18.31
CA PRO A 335 -36.84 -8.19 18.29
C PRO A 335 -38.36 -8.49 18.26
N PRO A 336 -38.78 -9.59 17.61
CA PRO A 336 -40.20 -9.94 17.48
C PRO A 336 -40.71 -10.86 18.61
N GLY A 337 -41.89 -10.55 19.16
CA GLY A 337 -42.73 -11.56 19.81
C GLY A 337 -43.53 -11.13 21.04
N MET A 338 -44.82 -10.82 20.85
CA MET A 338 -45.94 -11.61 21.43
C MET A 338 -47.27 -11.10 20.87
N ALA A 339 -48.19 -12.02 20.59
CA ALA A 339 -49.57 -11.73 20.20
C ALA A 339 -50.55 -12.16 21.30
N ASN A 340 -51.82 -11.72 21.20
CA ASN A 340 -53.01 -11.99 22.04
C ASN A 340 -53.54 -10.75 22.80
N LYS A 341 -54.85 -10.51 23.02
CA LYS A 341 -56.09 -11.18 22.56
C LYS A 341 -57.34 -10.30 22.86
N TYR A 342 -58.51 -10.72 22.35
CA TYR A 342 -59.89 -10.39 22.79
C TYR A 342 -60.59 -9.10 22.27
N PRO A 343 -61.95 -9.06 22.14
CA PRO A 343 -62.59 -8.50 20.92
C PRO A 343 -63.94 -7.72 21.05
N PHE A 344 -64.35 -7.05 19.94
CA PHE A 344 -65.68 -6.41 19.67
C PHE A 344 -66.13 -5.28 20.65
N PRO A 345 -67.19 -4.48 20.37
CA PRO A 345 -68.07 -4.37 19.18
C PRO A 345 -68.15 -2.94 18.53
N PRO A 346 -68.90 -2.75 17.44
CA PRO A 346 -69.29 -1.43 16.88
C PRO A 346 -70.77 -1.06 17.17
N PRO A 347 -71.31 0.08 16.68
CA PRO A 347 -70.83 1.45 16.83
C PRO A 347 -71.91 2.39 17.44
N ARG A 348 -71.59 3.65 17.73
CA ARG A 348 -72.57 4.75 17.87
C ARG A 348 -72.02 6.05 17.29
N GLU A 349 -72.89 6.82 16.67
CA GLU A 349 -72.65 8.20 16.23
C GLU A 349 -73.31 9.17 17.22
N GLU A 350 -72.63 10.27 17.55
CA GLU A 350 -73.28 11.48 18.11
C GLU A 350 -72.41 12.71 17.77
N PHE A 351 -73.06 13.86 17.59
CA PHE A 351 -72.45 15.08 17.03
C PHE A 351 -71.53 15.80 18.02
N LEU A 352 -70.36 16.28 17.57
CA LEU A 352 -69.83 17.62 17.95
C LEU A 352 -68.67 18.13 17.05
N SER A 353 -68.97 19.20 16.33
CA SER A 353 -68.13 20.23 15.67
C SER A 353 -66.58 20.18 15.75
N LYS A 354 -65.97 20.01 14.56
CA LYS A 354 -64.80 20.72 13.95
C LYS A 354 -63.67 21.26 14.87
N PRO A 355 -62.39 20.99 14.52
CA PRO A 355 -61.79 21.63 13.34
C PRO A 355 -61.34 20.66 12.23
N ASN A 356 -61.10 21.20 11.02
CA ASN A 356 -60.61 20.42 9.87
C ASN A 356 -59.12 20.06 10.03
N THR A 357 -58.82 18.89 10.60
CA THR A 357 -57.58 18.17 10.28
C THR A 357 -57.85 17.27 9.07
N VAL A 358 -57.18 17.53 7.94
CA VAL A 358 -57.20 16.62 6.78
C VAL A 358 -56.30 15.43 7.08
N GLY A 359 -56.80 14.53 7.94
CA GLY A 359 -56.15 13.28 8.27
C GLY A 359 -56.29 12.29 7.12
N MET A 360 -55.23 12.11 6.35
CA MET A 360 -55.21 11.20 5.19
C MET A 360 -55.61 9.78 5.61
N ARG A 361 -56.72 9.28 5.05
CA ARG A 361 -57.21 7.91 5.32
C ARG A 361 -56.26 6.90 4.69
N ILE A 362 -55.98 5.80 5.38
CA ILE A 362 -55.22 4.68 4.84
C ILE A 362 -56.06 4.04 3.71
N LYS A 363 -55.70 4.31 2.46
CA LYS A 363 -56.37 3.72 1.28
C LYS A 363 -56.17 2.20 1.24
N LYS A 364 -57.15 1.47 0.70
CA LYS A 364 -57.08 0.01 0.57
C LYS A 364 -56.15 -0.37 -0.58
N ALA A 365 -55.46 -1.51 -0.47
CA ALA A 365 -54.71 -2.06 -1.59
C ALA A 365 -55.67 -2.55 -2.70
N ILE A 366 -55.38 -2.17 -3.94
CA ILE A 366 -56.16 -2.59 -5.12
C ILE A 366 -55.91 -4.09 -5.36
N PRO A 367 -56.96 -4.94 -5.41
CA PRO A 367 -56.81 -6.34 -5.77
C PRO A 367 -56.48 -6.46 -7.26
N THR A 368 -55.50 -7.28 -7.60
CA THR A 368 -55.10 -7.56 -9.00
C THR A 368 -55.27 -9.04 -9.33
N LYS A 369 -55.66 -9.31 -10.58
CA LYS A 369 -55.94 -10.64 -11.17
C LYS A 369 -54.66 -11.36 -11.62
N TYR A 370 -53.66 -10.60 -12.05
CA TYR A 370 -52.35 -11.07 -12.50
C TYR A 370 -51.21 -10.41 -11.72
N ARG A 371 -50.11 -11.14 -11.51
CA ARG A 371 -48.87 -10.54 -10.97
C ARG A 371 -48.27 -9.56 -11.96
N LEU A 372 -48.34 -8.28 -11.63
CA LEU A 372 -47.70 -7.17 -12.34
C LEU A 372 -46.22 -7.00 -11.95
N PRO A 373 -45.40 -6.31 -12.78
CA PRO A 373 -44.06 -5.90 -12.41
C PRO A 373 -44.07 -4.97 -11.20
N VAL A 374 -43.12 -5.15 -10.28
CA VAL A 374 -42.94 -4.22 -9.16
C VAL A 374 -42.43 -2.90 -9.70
N PHE A 375 -43.22 -1.84 -9.58
CA PHE A 375 -42.78 -0.49 -9.91
C PHE A 375 -41.74 -0.04 -8.87
N ASN A 376 -40.51 0.21 -9.31
CA ASN A 376 -39.35 0.45 -8.43
C ASN A 376 -39.29 1.91 -7.92
N TRP A 377 -40.40 2.38 -7.34
CA TRP A 377 -40.52 3.67 -6.67
C TRP A 377 -40.16 3.62 -5.18
N THR A 378 -39.77 4.76 -4.62
CA THR A 378 -39.68 4.95 -3.18
C THR A 378 -40.93 5.68 -2.70
N ALA A 379 -41.93 4.92 -2.22
CA ALA A 379 -43.16 5.50 -1.71
C ALA A 379 -42.91 6.39 -0.47
N LEU A 380 -43.58 7.55 -0.40
CA LEU A 380 -43.55 8.41 0.77
C LEU A 380 -44.27 7.75 1.95
N LYS A 381 -43.72 7.88 3.16
CA LYS A 381 -44.46 7.47 4.38
C LYS A 381 -45.66 8.40 4.57
N PRO A 382 -46.80 7.95 5.14
CA PRO A 382 -47.98 8.81 5.31
C PRO A 382 -47.71 10.14 6.06
N SER A 383 -46.78 10.14 7.01
CA SER A 383 -46.34 11.36 7.73
C SER A 383 -45.54 12.36 6.87
N GLN A 384 -45.08 11.96 5.69
CA GLN A 384 -44.35 12.80 4.72
C GLN A 384 -45.26 13.31 3.59
N VAL A 385 -46.54 12.91 3.55
CA VAL A 385 -47.48 13.29 2.48
C VAL A 385 -48.19 14.61 2.78
N ASN A 386 -48.58 14.86 4.04
CA ASN A 386 -49.26 16.09 4.44
C ASN A 386 -48.49 17.35 4.01
N GLY A 387 -49.13 18.24 3.26
CA GLY A 387 -48.52 19.47 2.74
C GLY A 387 -47.73 19.29 1.44
N THR A 388 -47.65 18.06 0.92
CA THR A 388 -47.19 17.80 -0.46
C THR A 388 -48.38 17.79 -1.42
N VAL A 389 -48.11 17.87 -2.73
CA VAL A 389 -49.12 17.76 -3.78
C VAL A 389 -49.93 16.45 -3.74
N PHE A 390 -49.40 15.40 -3.11
CA PHE A 390 -50.11 14.13 -2.91
C PHE A 390 -51.18 14.18 -1.80
N THR A 391 -51.31 15.30 -1.07
CA THR A 391 -52.43 15.52 -0.12
C THR A 391 -53.76 15.66 -0.85
N ASP A 392 -53.73 16.27 -2.04
CA ASP A 392 -54.92 16.68 -2.81
C ASP A 392 -55.20 15.77 -4.03
N MET A 393 -54.44 14.69 -4.19
CA MET A 393 -54.68 13.68 -5.22
C MET A 393 -55.57 12.55 -4.68
N ASP A 394 -56.69 12.30 -5.35
CA ASP A 394 -57.46 11.07 -5.13
C ASP A 394 -57.45 10.15 -6.36
N ASP A 395 -56.86 8.97 -6.18
CA ASP A 395 -56.76 7.92 -7.20
C ASP A 395 -58.11 7.26 -7.48
N GLU A 396 -59.11 7.43 -6.60
CA GLU A 396 -60.43 6.78 -6.72
C GLU A 396 -61.22 7.23 -7.96
N GLU A 397 -61.06 8.49 -8.42
CA GLU A 397 -61.62 8.94 -9.71
C GLU A 397 -60.86 8.33 -10.90
N LEU A 398 -59.53 8.23 -10.80
CA LEU A 398 -58.69 7.64 -11.85
C LEU A 398 -58.99 6.14 -12.03
N LEU A 399 -59.23 5.41 -10.94
CA LEU A 399 -59.58 3.98 -10.92
C LEU A 399 -60.96 3.69 -11.52
N GLN A 400 -61.85 4.67 -11.61
CA GLN A 400 -63.14 4.54 -12.30
C GLN A 400 -63.04 4.78 -13.82
N VAL A 401 -62.01 5.50 -14.27
CA VAL A 401 -61.76 5.82 -15.69
C VAL A 401 -60.75 4.86 -16.33
N LEU A 402 -59.88 4.24 -15.55
CA LEU A 402 -58.85 3.32 -16.02
C LEU A 402 -59.38 1.88 -16.18
N ASP A 403 -59.29 1.33 -17.39
CA ASP A 403 -59.56 -0.08 -17.66
C ASP A 403 -58.45 -0.97 -17.03
N MET A 404 -58.71 -1.42 -15.81
CA MET A 404 -57.81 -2.29 -15.06
C MET A 404 -57.65 -3.68 -15.68
N ASP A 405 -58.69 -4.26 -16.29
CA ASP A 405 -58.58 -5.59 -16.90
C ASP A 405 -57.62 -5.54 -18.11
N SER A 406 -57.74 -4.53 -18.98
CA SER A 406 -56.81 -4.32 -20.10
C SER A 406 -55.40 -3.94 -19.65
N PHE A 407 -55.28 -3.10 -18.61
CA PHE A 407 -53.98 -2.76 -18.03
C PHE A 407 -53.25 -4.01 -17.50
N GLU A 408 -53.94 -4.87 -16.75
CA GLU A 408 -53.34 -6.11 -16.25
C GLU A 408 -53.03 -7.12 -17.36
N GLU A 409 -53.90 -7.25 -18.36
CA GLU A 409 -53.70 -8.10 -19.54
C GLU A 409 -52.40 -7.74 -20.28
N LEU A 410 -52.10 -6.44 -20.42
CA LEU A 410 -50.89 -5.91 -21.06
C LEU A 410 -49.62 -6.05 -20.21
N PHE A 411 -49.70 -5.79 -18.90
CA PHE A 411 -48.51 -5.72 -18.04
C PHE A 411 -48.18 -7.00 -17.27
N LYS A 412 -49.04 -8.04 -17.27
CA LYS A 412 -48.81 -9.31 -16.54
C LYS A 412 -47.41 -9.92 -16.78
N THR A 413 -46.75 -10.27 -15.67
CA THR A 413 -45.45 -10.94 -15.71
C THR A 413 -45.57 -12.39 -16.21
N LYS A 414 -44.48 -12.96 -16.74
CA LYS A 414 -44.42 -14.38 -17.14
C LYS A 414 -44.46 -15.36 -15.95
N ALA A 415 -44.39 -14.87 -14.72
CA ALA A 415 -44.32 -15.66 -13.49
C ALA A 415 -45.67 -15.67 -12.74
N GLN A 416 -46.74 -16.07 -13.44
CA GLN A 416 -48.05 -16.31 -12.84
C GLN A 416 -48.05 -17.64 -12.06
N GLY A 417 -47.36 -17.65 -10.92
CA GLY A 417 -47.56 -18.67 -9.89
C GLY A 417 -48.96 -18.54 -9.27
N PRO A 418 -49.46 -19.57 -8.55
CA PRO A 418 -50.80 -19.55 -7.98
C PRO A 418 -51.07 -18.28 -7.15
N VAL A 419 -52.17 -17.59 -7.46
CA VAL A 419 -52.62 -16.41 -6.71
C VAL A 419 -53.14 -16.89 -5.35
N ALA A 420 -52.27 -16.85 -4.35
CA ALA A 420 -52.56 -17.33 -3.01
C ALA A 420 -53.50 -16.36 -2.27
N THR A 421 -54.81 -16.58 -2.42
CA THR A 421 -55.81 -16.09 -1.47
C THR A 421 -55.42 -16.49 -0.05
N ILE A 422 -55.52 -15.57 0.89
CA ILE A 422 -55.11 -15.78 2.29
C ILE A 422 -56.06 -16.79 2.97
N GLN A 423 -55.60 -18.03 3.15
CA GLN A 423 -56.15 -19.02 4.08
C GLN A 423 -55.01 -19.81 4.77
N VAL A 424 -55.37 -20.64 5.75
CA VAL A 424 -54.52 -21.03 6.90
C VAL A 424 -54.33 -22.56 6.98
N ASP A 425 -53.24 -22.97 7.63
CA ASP A 425 -52.84 -24.35 8.02
C ASP A 425 -52.42 -25.34 6.91
N GLY A 426 -51.52 -26.28 7.29
CA GLY A 426 -51.15 -27.47 6.50
C GLY A 426 -49.72 -27.47 5.91
N PRO A 427 -48.86 -28.46 6.22
CA PRO A 427 -47.47 -28.50 5.75
C PRO A 427 -47.21 -29.47 4.57
N ARG A 428 -46.07 -29.25 3.88
CA ARG A 428 -45.48 -30.03 2.75
C ARG A 428 -46.12 -29.71 1.38
N CYS A 429 -45.45 -29.91 0.24
CA CYS A 429 -44.26 -30.73 -0.04
C CYS A 429 -43.24 -30.06 -0.99
N ASN A 430 -42.01 -30.62 -1.04
CA ASN A 430 -40.92 -30.13 -1.88
C ASN A 430 -41.02 -30.69 -3.32
N ALA A 431 -40.80 -29.84 -4.33
CA ALA A 431 -40.39 -30.29 -5.67
C ALA A 431 -38.85 -30.30 -5.77
N ALA A 432 -38.29 -31.32 -6.42
CA ALA A 432 -36.84 -31.57 -6.37
C ALA A 432 -36.04 -30.65 -7.33
N GLN A 433 -35.07 -29.93 -6.76
CA GLN A 433 -33.81 -29.62 -7.43
C GLN A 433 -32.73 -30.58 -6.89
N PRO A 434 -31.73 -31.00 -7.68
CA PRO A 434 -30.64 -31.84 -7.19
C PRO A 434 -29.90 -31.12 -6.05
N LYS A 435 -29.87 -31.72 -4.86
CA LYS A 435 -29.04 -31.23 -3.75
C LYS A 435 -27.57 -31.52 -4.03
N VAL A 436 -26.93 -30.61 -4.77
CA VAL A 436 -25.49 -30.36 -4.59
C VAL A 436 -25.28 -30.00 -3.11
N ALA A 437 -24.24 -30.53 -2.48
CA ALA A 437 -23.93 -30.21 -1.10
C ALA A 437 -23.72 -28.69 -0.94
N PRO A 438 -24.11 -28.08 0.19
CA PRO A 438 -23.89 -26.65 0.42
C PRO A 438 -22.38 -26.39 0.50
N LYS A 439 -21.82 -25.83 -0.58
CA LYS A 439 -20.41 -25.46 -0.64
C LYS A 439 -20.07 -24.50 0.49
N VAL A 440 -18.93 -24.71 1.14
CA VAL A 440 -18.47 -23.83 2.21
C VAL A 440 -17.99 -22.53 1.59
N SER A 441 -18.66 -21.43 1.93
CA SER A 441 -18.19 -20.08 1.65
C SER A 441 -17.52 -19.50 2.89
N LEU A 442 -16.37 -18.85 2.69
CA LEU A 442 -15.50 -18.27 3.71
C LEU A 442 -15.27 -16.77 3.50
N LEU A 443 -15.67 -16.25 2.34
CA LEU A 443 -15.61 -14.84 1.97
C LEU A 443 -16.95 -14.15 2.26
N ASP A 444 -16.94 -12.83 2.40
CA ASP A 444 -18.19 -12.06 2.38
C ASP A 444 -18.95 -12.27 1.05
N ALA A 445 -20.27 -12.37 1.13
CA ALA A 445 -21.14 -12.67 -0.01
C ALA A 445 -21.09 -11.60 -1.12
N ASN A 446 -20.73 -10.35 -0.80
CA ASN A 446 -20.53 -9.30 -1.81
C ASN A 446 -19.13 -9.38 -2.40
N ARG A 447 -18.09 -9.66 -1.58
CA ARG A 447 -16.72 -9.86 -2.06
C ARG A 447 -16.61 -11.08 -3.00
N ALA A 448 -17.23 -12.21 -2.64
CA ALA A 448 -17.34 -13.39 -3.51
C ALA A 448 -18.07 -13.06 -4.82
N ARG A 449 -19.25 -12.42 -4.76
CA ARG A 449 -20.02 -12.04 -5.96
C ARG A 449 -19.26 -11.09 -6.89
N ASN A 450 -18.56 -10.10 -6.34
CA ASN A 450 -17.77 -9.15 -7.11
C ASN A 450 -16.51 -9.80 -7.72
N LEU A 451 -15.92 -10.79 -7.04
CA LEU A 451 -14.85 -11.62 -7.58
C LEU A 451 -15.38 -12.50 -8.72
N ALA A 452 -16.51 -13.18 -8.55
CA ALA A 452 -17.15 -14.01 -9.59
C ALA A 452 -17.42 -13.23 -10.89
N ILE A 453 -17.96 -12.00 -10.75
CA ILE A 453 -18.15 -11.07 -11.88
C ILE A 453 -16.80 -10.74 -12.55
N THR A 454 -15.75 -10.49 -11.76
CA THR A 454 -14.40 -10.14 -12.27
C THR A 454 -13.72 -11.31 -12.98
N LEU A 455 -13.84 -12.53 -12.45
CA LEU A 455 -13.32 -13.75 -13.07
C LEU A 455 -14.05 -14.04 -14.38
N ARG A 456 -15.39 -13.99 -14.39
CA ARG A 456 -16.20 -14.10 -15.62
C ARG A 456 -15.82 -13.03 -16.65
N LYS A 457 -15.59 -11.79 -16.24
CA LYS A 457 -15.13 -10.71 -17.14
C LYS A 457 -13.73 -10.99 -17.68
N THR A 458 -12.86 -11.68 -16.94
CA THR A 458 -11.46 -11.97 -17.28
C THR A 458 -11.30 -13.15 -18.25
N ALA A 459 -12.26 -14.08 -18.29
CA ALA A 459 -12.37 -15.16 -19.28
C ALA A 459 -11.10 -16.03 -19.43
N ARG A 460 -10.46 -16.38 -18.30
CA ARG A 460 -9.29 -17.27 -18.20
C ARG A 460 -9.43 -18.16 -16.96
N SER A 461 -8.85 -19.35 -16.98
CA SER A 461 -8.91 -20.25 -15.82
C SER A 461 -8.06 -19.74 -14.64
N HIS A 462 -8.39 -20.17 -13.42
CA HIS A 462 -7.69 -19.76 -12.19
C HIS A 462 -6.19 -20.05 -12.24
N GLY A 463 -5.82 -21.23 -12.75
CA GLY A 463 -4.43 -21.62 -12.94
C GLY A 463 -3.69 -20.77 -13.98
N GLU A 464 -4.35 -20.36 -15.07
CA GLU A 464 -3.77 -19.46 -16.06
C GLU A 464 -3.54 -18.05 -15.51
N ILE A 465 -4.50 -17.50 -14.74
CA ILE A 465 -4.36 -16.18 -14.11
C ILE A 465 -3.15 -16.20 -13.15
N CYS A 466 -3.08 -17.20 -12.27
CA CYS A 466 -1.96 -17.35 -11.33
C CYS A 466 -0.62 -17.54 -12.07
N LYS A 467 -0.58 -18.37 -13.12
CA LYS A 467 0.62 -18.59 -13.94
C LYS A 467 1.02 -17.35 -14.75
N ALA A 468 0.07 -16.54 -15.22
CA ALA A 468 0.36 -15.27 -15.91
C ALA A 468 1.00 -14.25 -14.95
N VAL A 469 0.52 -14.14 -13.71
CA VAL A 469 1.15 -13.27 -12.68
C VAL A 469 2.52 -13.80 -12.25
N GLN A 470 2.68 -15.12 -12.09
CA GLN A 470 3.99 -15.73 -11.80
C GLN A 470 5.01 -15.47 -12.92
N THR A 471 4.60 -15.56 -14.19
CA THR A 471 5.47 -15.35 -15.37
C THR A 471 5.55 -13.89 -15.85
N ARG A 472 4.85 -12.96 -15.19
CA ARG A 472 4.72 -11.54 -15.56
C ARG A 472 4.24 -11.30 -17.01
N SER A 473 3.40 -12.20 -17.54
CA SER A 473 3.03 -12.21 -18.95
C SER A 473 1.81 -11.32 -19.24
N LEU A 474 2.04 -10.06 -19.63
CA LEU A 474 0.99 -9.11 -19.98
C LEU A 474 0.12 -9.57 -21.17
N MET A 475 0.70 -10.28 -22.14
CA MET A 475 -0.06 -10.92 -23.23
C MET A 475 -1.09 -11.96 -22.71
N LYS A 476 -0.84 -12.56 -21.53
CA LYS A 476 -1.75 -13.49 -20.86
C LYS A 476 -2.55 -12.83 -19.73
N LEU A 477 -2.31 -11.57 -19.42
CA LEU A 477 -3.12 -10.79 -18.48
C LEU A 477 -2.96 -9.27 -18.76
N PRO A 478 -3.79 -8.71 -19.67
CA PRO A 478 -3.76 -7.29 -19.99
C PRO A 478 -4.02 -6.38 -18.79
N VAL A 479 -3.56 -5.13 -18.87
CA VAL A 479 -3.56 -4.17 -17.75
C VAL A 479 -4.94 -3.98 -17.15
N GLU A 480 -5.98 -3.80 -17.96
CA GLU A 480 -7.35 -3.54 -17.50
C GLU A 480 -7.94 -4.74 -16.74
N ARG A 481 -7.38 -5.94 -16.96
CA ARG A 481 -7.75 -7.17 -16.24
C ARG A 481 -6.97 -7.28 -14.93
N LEU A 482 -5.70 -6.90 -14.97
CA LEU A 482 -4.80 -6.86 -13.83
C LEU A 482 -5.24 -5.81 -12.79
N GLU A 483 -5.66 -4.62 -13.22
CA GLU A 483 -6.24 -3.56 -12.37
C GLU A 483 -7.53 -4.02 -11.68
N CYS A 484 -8.39 -4.77 -12.41
CA CYS A 484 -9.59 -5.36 -11.82
C CYS A 484 -9.21 -6.40 -10.75
N LEU A 485 -8.23 -7.27 -11.03
CA LEU A 485 -7.75 -8.30 -10.09
C LEU A 485 -6.98 -7.75 -8.89
N GLN A 486 -6.34 -6.58 -9.00
CA GLN A 486 -5.63 -5.92 -7.90
C GLN A 486 -6.54 -5.69 -6.68
N ARG A 487 -7.84 -5.42 -6.92
CA ARG A 487 -8.87 -5.23 -5.88
C ARG A 487 -9.24 -6.53 -5.14
N PHE A 488 -8.82 -7.68 -5.66
CA PHE A 488 -9.06 -9.02 -5.12
C PHE A 488 -7.75 -9.74 -4.74
N VAL A 489 -6.68 -8.98 -4.47
CA VAL A 489 -5.59 -9.50 -3.64
C VAL A 489 -6.20 -9.92 -2.28
N PRO A 490 -5.95 -11.14 -1.78
CA PRO A 490 -6.44 -11.57 -0.47
C PRO A 490 -5.90 -10.69 0.65
N THR A 491 -6.76 -10.33 1.60
CA THR A 491 -6.30 -9.69 2.84
C THR A 491 -5.55 -10.70 3.71
N GLU A 492 -4.81 -10.22 4.72
CA GLU A 492 -4.06 -11.13 5.61
C GLU A 492 -4.99 -12.05 6.42
N SER A 493 -6.15 -11.55 6.85
CA SER A 493 -7.20 -12.34 7.52
C SER A 493 -7.83 -13.38 6.59
N GLU A 494 -8.13 -13.05 5.34
CA GLU A 494 -8.61 -14.01 4.33
C GLU A 494 -7.57 -15.07 4.03
N ALA A 495 -6.31 -14.67 3.85
CA ALA A 495 -5.20 -15.59 3.59
C ALA A 495 -4.96 -16.53 4.78
N MET A 496 -5.11 -16.05 6.03
CA MET A 496 -5.07 -16.90 7.22
C MET A 496 -6.25 -17.88 7.28
N LEU A 497 -7.48 -17.41 7.07
CA LEU A 497 -8.69 -18.24 7.12
C LEU A 497 -8.66 -19.35 6.05
N LEU A 498 -8.28 -19.02 4.81
CA LEU A 498 -8.17 -19.98 3.70
C LEU A 498 -7.04 -21.00 3.95
N ARG A 499 -5.89 -20.56 4.49
CA ARG A 499 -4.78 -21.47 4.87
C ARG A 499 -5.12 -22.34 6.08
N GLN A 500 -5.96 -21.87 7.00
CA GLN A 500 -6.45 -22.67 8.12
C GLN A 500 -7.41 -23.75 7.61
N TYR A 501 -8.39 -23.39 6.77
CA TYR A 501 -9.31 -24.36 6.16
C TYR A 501 -8.56 -25.49 5.43
N GLU A 502 -7.51 -25.15 4.67
CA GLU A 502 -6.63 -26.11 4.00
C GLU A 502 -5.79 -26.96 4.98
N ARG A 503 -5.30 -26.37 6.09
CA ARG A 503 -4.59 -27.10 7.14
C ARG A 503 -5.48 -28.11 7.88
N ASP A 504 -6.78 -27.81 8.01
CA ASP A 504 -7.77 -28.66 8.66
C ASP A 504 -8.14 -29.93 7.82
N LEU A 505 -7.42 -30.20 6.74
CA LEU A 505 -7.61 -31.33 5.81
C LEU A 505 -9.02 -31.42 5.18
N ARG A 506 -9.76 -30.31 5.16
CA ARG A 506 -11.05 -30.19 4.47
C ARG A 506 -10.82 -30.12 2.97
N SER A 507 -11.70 -30.73 2.17
CA SER A 507 -11.44 -30.86 0.73
C SER A 507 -11.47 -29.49 0.02
N PRO A 508 -10.51 -29.17 -0.87
CA PRO A 508 -10.58 -27.97 -1.70
C PRO A 508 -11.68 -28.01 -2.77
N GLU A 509 -12.56 -29.02 -2.72
CA GLU A 509 -13.68 -29.27 -3.64
C GLU A 509 -15.03 -28.94 -3.01
N ASP A 510 -15.11 -28.95 -1.67
CA ASP A 510 -16.24 -28.42 -0.88
C ASP A 510 -16.31 -26.88 -0.89
N LEU A 511 -15.21 -26.20 -1.25
CA LEU A 511 -15.17 -24.74 -1.40
C LEU A 511 -15.93 -24.26 -2.63
N ALA A 512 -16.51 -23.06 -2.54
CA ALA A 512 -16.98 -22.33 -3.72
C ALA A 512 -15.82 -21.90 -4.64
N GLU A 513 -16.16 -21.56 -5.88
CA GLU A 513 -15.20 -21.40 -6.98
C GLU A 513 -14.28 -20.18 -6.75
N GLU A 514 -14.86 -19.16 -6.11
CA GLU A 514 -14.28 -17.91 -5.66
C GLU A 514 -13.23 -18.12 -4.54
N GLU A 515 -13.56 -18.87 -3.49
CA GLU A 515 -12.64 -19.27 -2.42
C GLU A 515 -11.47 -20.10 -2.97
N ARG A 516 -11.75 -21.03 -3.90
CA ARG A 516 -10.70 -21.83 -4.55
C ARG A 516 -9.77 -20.98 -5.41
N PHE A 517 -10.27 -19.94 -6.07
CA PHE A 517 -9.43 -18.92 -6.71
C PHE A 517 -8.58 -18.18 -5.68
N MET A 518 -9.17 -17.64 -4.61
CA MET A 518 -8.46 -16.85 -3.60
C MET A 518 -7.34 -17.63 -2.91
N LEU A 519 -7.57 -18.91 -2.61
CA LEU A 519 -6.54 -19.81 -2.07
C LEU A 519 -5.38 -20.02 -3.07
N GLN A 520 -5.68 -20.22 -4.36
CA GLN A 520 -4.64 -20.37 -5.40
C GLN A 520 -3.89 -19.06 -5.67
N PHE A 521 -4.59 -17.93 -5.65
CA PHE A 521 -4.03 -16.60 -5.89
C PHE A 521 -3.14 -16.17 -4.71
N GLY A 522 -3.59 -16.36 -3.47
CA GLY A 522 -2.83 -16.11 -2.22
C GLY A 522 -1.64 -17.05 -1.97
N ARG A 523 -1.41 -18.03 -2.84
CA ARG A 523 -0.20 -18.86 -2.92
C ARG A 523 0.87 -18.30 -3.86
N VAL A 524 0.58 -17.27 -4.65
CA VAL A 524 1.58 -16.60 -5.51
C VAL A 524 2.52 -15.76 -4.64
N GLU A 525 3.79 -16.16 -4.58
CA GLU A 525 4.82 -15.42 -3.83
C GLU A 525 4.88 -13.93 -4.24
N ARG A 526 4.88 -13.03 -3.26
CA ARG A 526 4.94 -11.57 -3.50
C ARG A 526 3.84 -11.08 -4.48
N LEU A 527 2.64 -11.67 -4.40
CA LEU A 527 1.49 -11.38 -5.28
C LEU A 527 1.29 -9.89 -5.54
N SER A 528 1.15 -9.09 -4.48
CA SER A 528 0.92 -7.64 -4.57
C SER A 528 2.05 -6.95 -5.35
N GLN A 529 3.32 -7.24 -5.03
CA GLN A 529 4.47 -6.66 -5.72
C GLN A 529 4.55 -7.12 -7.18
N ARG A 530 4.21 -8.37 -7.51
CA ARG A 530 4.15 -8.86 -8.91
C ARG A 530 3.08 -8.13 -9.71
N ILE A 531 1.89 -7.91 -9.14
CA ILE A 531 0.80 -7.13 -9.76
C ILE A 531 1.27 -5.70 -10.00
N THR A 532 1.80 -5.01 -8.99
CA THR A 532 2.29 -3.62 -9.11
C THR A 532 3.39 -3.47 -10.18
N VAL A 533 4.34 -4.41 -10.24
CA VAL A 533 5.40 -4.40 -11.27
C VAL A 533 4.81 -4.64 -12.67
N MET A 534 3.85 -5.56 -12.83
CA MET A 534 3.19 -5.80 -14.11
C MET A 534 2.36 -4.59 -14.57
N LEU A 535 1.61 -3.94 -13.67
CA LEU A 535 0.87 -2.70 -13.96
C LEU A 535 1.81 -1.58 -14.43
N PHE A 536 2.92 -1.38 -13.71
CA PHE A 536 3.96 -0.43 -14.12
C PHE A 536 4.54 -0.77 -15.50
N MET A 537 4.91 -2.03 -15.75
CA MET A 537 5.46 -2.48 -17.03
C MET A 537 4.49 -2.28 -18.21
N GLY A 538 3.18 -2.44 -17.98
CA GLY A 538 2.16 -2.19 -19.00
C GLY A 538 2.00 -0.69 -19.29
N ASN A 539 1.80 0.11 -18.25
CA ASN A 539 1.51 1.54 -18.39
C ASN A 539 2.74 2.40 -18.73
N PHE A 540 3.97 1.88 -18.58
CA PHE A 540 5.20 2.65 -18.76
C PHE A 540 5.29 3.37 -20.13
N MET A 541 4.98 2.67 -21.23
CA MET A 541 5.08 3.27 -22.57
C MET A 541 4.04 4.36 -22.80
N ASP A 542 2.84 4.22 -22.26
CA ASP A 542 1.79 5.25 -22.35
C ASP A 542 2.10 6.44 -21.45
N THR A 543 2.67 6.21 -20.26
CA THR A 543 3.17 7.26 -19.37
C THR A 543 4.30 8.05 -20.01
N VAL A 544 5.29 7.39 -20.61
CA VAL A 544 6.38 8.06 -21.35
C VAL A 544 5.81 8.85 -22.53
N SER A 545 5.00 8.22 -23.38
CA SER A 545 4.41 8.87 -24.57
C SER A 545 3.55 10.09 -24.21
N ARG A 546 2.86 10.06 -23.06
CA ARG A 546 2.10 11.18 -22.51
C ARG A 546 2.97 12.30 -21.97
N LEU A 547 4.07 11.99 -21.28
CA LEU A 547 4.92 12.98 -20.60
C LEU A 547 5.98 13.62 -21.53
N THR A 548 6.52 12.87 -22.49
CA THR A 548 7.50 13.36 -23.48
C THR A 548 7.12 14.68 -24.17
N PRO A 549 5.89 14.89 -24.69
CA PRO A 549 5.53 16.16 -25.32
C PRO A 549 5.58 17.36 -24.36
N PHE A 550 5.19 17.21 -23.08
CA PHE A 550 5.28 18.29 -22.10
C PHE A 550 6.74 18.64 -21.77
N VAL A 551 7.58 17.63 -21.56
CA VAL A 551 9.02 17.83 -21.32
C VAL A 551 9.67 18.51 -22.53
N ASN A 552 9.37 18.06 -23.75
CA ASN A 552 9.87 18.66 -24.98
C ASN A 552 9.37 20.10 -25.18
N ALA A 553 8.11 20.39 -24.84
CA ALA A 553 7.56 21.74 -24.92
C ALA A 553 8.26 22.71 -23.94
N ILE A 554 8.52 22.28 -22.71
CA ILE A 554 9.28 23.07 -21.72
C ILE A 554 10.70 23.32 -22.23
N ILE A 555 11.41 22.28 -22.67
CA ILE A 555 12.77 22.40 -23.23
C ILE A 555 12.80 23.36 -24.42
N ALA A 556 11.86 23.19 -25.37
CA ALA A 556 11.77 24.05 -26.56
C ALA A 556 11.46 25.51 -26.20
N ALA A 557 10.53 25.76 -25.28
CA ALA A 557 10.19 27.11 -24.82
C ALA A 557 11.36 27.77 -24.10
N SER A 558 11.98 27.08 -23.12
CA SER A 558 13.13 27.60 -22.38
C SER A 558 14.32 27.90 -23.30
N LEU A 559 14.64 27.02 -24.25
CA LEU A 559 15.72 27.26 -25.21
C LEU A 559 15.39 28.40 -26.20
N SER A 560 14.15 28.48 -26.68
CA SER A 560 13.72 29.54 -27.61
C SER A 560 13.77 30.92 -26.95
N ILE A 561 13.26 31.05 -25.72
CA ILE A 561 13.31 32.30 -24.95
C ILE A 561 14.77 32.68 -24.64
N LYS A 562 15.57 31.74 -24.15
CA LYS A 562 16.99 31.96 -23.78
C LYS A 562 17.88 32.35 -24.98
N SER A 563 17.59 31.86 -26.18
CA SER A 563 18.39 32.13 -27.39
C SER A 563 17.90 33.32 -28.22
N SER A 564 16.66 33.79 -28.02
CA SER A 564 16.04 34.82 -28.85
C SER A 564 16.67 36.21 -28.67
N GLN A 565 17.58 36.55 -29.58
CA GLN A 565 18.17 37.89 -29.66
C GLN A 565 17.13 38.98 -29.98
N LYS A 566 16.01 38.63 -30.63
CA LYS A 566 14.88 39.53 -30.84
C LYS A 566 14.18 39.87 -29.51
N PHE A 567 13.94 38.87 -28.66
CA PHE A 567 13.36 39.08 -27.34
C PHE A 567 14.28 39.89 -26.44
N LYS A 568 15.59 39.59 -26.44
CA LYS A 568 16.58 40.40 -25.70
C LYS A 568 16.53 41.88 -26.10
N LYS A 569 16.49 42.19 -27.41
CA LYS A 569 16.40 43.58 -27.90
C LYS A 569 15.10 44.30 -27.56
N ILE A 570 14.00 43.57 -27.32
CA ILE A 570 12.73 44.17 -26.86
C ILE A 570 12.82 44.54 -25.38
N LEU A 571 13.63 43.84 -24.58
CA LEU A 571 13.90 44.16 -23.17
C LEU A 571 15.05 45.18 -22.97
N GLU A 572 15.62 45.69 -24.06
CA GLU A 572 16.73 46.65 -24.10
C GLU A 572 16.25 48.07 -24.49
N VAL A 573 14.95 48.22 -24.74
CA VAL A 573 14.22 49.44 -25.14
C VAL A 573 13.21 49.83 -24.07
#